data_AF-A0A7C3MZF1-F1
#
_entry.id   AF-A0A7C3MZF1-F1
#
_cell.length_a   1.000
_cell.length_b   1.000
_cell.length_c   1.000
_cell.angle_alpha   90.00
_cell.angle_beta   90.00
_cell.angle_gamma   90.00
#
_symmetry.space_group_name_H-M   'P 1'
#
loop_
_entity.id
_entity.type
_entity.pdbx_description
1 polymer ?
#
loop_
_entity_poly.entity_id
_entity_poly.type
_entity_poly.pdbx_seq_one_letter_code
_entity_poly.pdbx_strand_id
1 'polypeptide(L)'
;MEVDPKRCVSCGHCEENCPVGAITLKEEGRKKRPSFSDRCVFCNLCSNICPTHAISAFTQTVEGTVRCEACPVACQIQEGFYGACQRYVNRGGVLQTPTPLRFPDRETLEAMKRRAILSVPLVTGVGAGNTYPDFVPAPVQVREEVEGVDVVTVVTETPLTYSSILLKIDTDQPIGKEGAPVIWKKKQVGHVTTEQYGSKMISLGGINLMKTDANVLLTRLMVRIANKERFFVEVEGGAKLELQVGETPIINGVPAGRMKVACGAAIMGIFGGELKGLADEIIILDSDITGLFSEGHVGRFLGLRPTGIRPPGRFASPGRYFGTPGEGWGGTTVKDPLEAIAQYDRQKIWPGMRVLVLEVTGQQAAMLEADEKGDFHRIPTPKEAEAMRELIASNSEPALTSALYMGGCGGSARAGTTRNPIKLTRAVQRGEIQLTVGGVPAYVLPGGGINFMVDVGKMRWRSFTWVPVPAVVAPIEYTMEHSTFVEMGGHRQALRQLKDLKAQEEAKWKGR
;
A
#
# COMPACT_ATOMS: atom_id res chain seq x y z
N MET A 1 36.12 0.55 10.80
CA MET A 1 35.57 -0.64 10.11
C MET A 1 36.72 -1.57 9.80
N GLU A 2 36.55 -2.89 9.98
CA GLU A 2 37.58 -3.89 9.65
C GLU A 2 37.24 -4.60 8.33
N VAL A 3 38.25 -4.89 7.51
CA VAL A 3 38.10 -5.49 6.17
C VAL A 3 38.97 -6.74 6.07
N ASP A 4 38.38 -7.88 5.73
CA ASP A 4 39.11 -9.10 5.37
C ASP A 4 39.61 -8.99 3.92
N PRO A 5 40.93 -8.85 3.70
CA PRO A 5 41.50 -8.67 2.37
C PRO A 5 41.39 -9.94 1.50
N LYS A 6 41.21 -11.12 2.10
CA LYS A 6 41.05 -12.39 1.36
C LYS A 6 39.65 -12.52 0.77
N ARG A 7 38.63 -12.05 1.49
CA ARG A 7 37.23 -12.06 1.03
C ARG A 7 36.88 -10.89 0.13
N CYS A 8 37.61 -9.78 0.21
CA CYS A 8 37.31 -8.60 -0.60
C CYS A 8 37.67 -8.82 -2.10
N VAL A 9 36.65 -8.72 -2.95
CA VAL A 9 36.76 -8.88 -4.42
C VAL A 9 36.84 -7.55 -5.18
N SER A 10 36.99 -6.41 -4.48
CA SER A 10 37.14 -5.08 -5.09
C SER A 10 35.94 -4.62 -5.95
N CYS A 11 34.71 -5.03 -5.63
CA CYS A 11 33.51 -4.77 -6.44
C CYS A 11 32.97 -3.33 -6.37
N GLY A 12 33.37 -2.51 -5.38
CA GLY A 12 32.92 -1.11 -5.27
C GLY A 12 31.56 -0.88 -4.61
N HIS A 13 30.75 -1.91 -4.34
CA HIS A 13 29.42 -1.74 -3.72
C HIS A 13 29.45 -0.91 -2.42
N CYS A 14 30.46 -1.11 -1.56
CA CYS A 14 30.59 -0.36 -0.32
C CYS A 14 30.84 1.15 -0.52
N GLU A 15 31.61 1.52 -1.54
CA GLU A 15 31.88 2.92 -1.90
C GLU A 15 30.63 3.56 -2.51
N GLU A 16 30.05 2.92 -3.52
CA GLU A 16 28.85 3.38 -4.24
C GLU A 16 27.65 3.63 -3.31
N ASN A 17 27.44 2.77 -2.32
CA ASN A 17 26.27 2.82 -1.44
C ASN A 17 26.55 3.56 -0.13
N CYS A 18 27.72 4.18 0.06
CA CYS A 18 28.01 4.89 1.31
C CYS A 18 27.20 6.19 1.40
N PRO A 19 26.22 6.31 2.31
CA PRO A 19 25.25 7.42 2.29
C PRO A 19 25.86 8.76 2.73
N VAL A 20 27.04 8.72 3.34
CA VAL A 20 27.80 9.87 3.84
C VAL A 20 29.12 10.06 3.07
N GLY A 21 29.34 9.29 1.99
CA GLY A 21 30.55 9.38 1.17
C GLY A 21 31.84 9.14 1.96
N ALA A 22 31.80 8.25 2.95
CA ALA A 22 32.92 7.98 3.85
C ALA A 22 33.87 6.88 3.37
N ILE A 23 33.62 6.27 2.21
CA ILE A 23 34.37 5.12 1.72
C ILE A 23 35.01 5.50 0.38
N THR A 24 36.30 5.18 0.22
CA THR A 24 37.01 5.30 -1.05
C THR A 24 37.83 4.05 -1.33
N LEU A 25 37.82 3.53 -2.56
CA LEU A 25 38.67 2.41 -2.96
C LEU A 25 40.10 2.86 -3.25
N LYS A 26 41.05 2.50 -2.38
CA LYS A 26 42.49 2.78 -2.54
C LYS A 26 43.24 1.56 -3.06
N GLU A 27 44.34 1.79 -3.77
CA GLU A 27 45.20 0.72 -4.26
C GLU A 27 45.96 0.04 -3.11
N GLU A 28 45.94 -1.30 -3.11
CA GLU A 28 46.69 -2.14 -2.18
C GLU A 28 47.24 -3.34 -2.98
N GLY A 29 48.47 -3.20 -3.47
CA GLY A 29 49.07 -4.14 -4.41
C GLY A 29 48.32 -4.17 -5.76
N ARG A 30 47.86 -5.35 -6.20
CA ARG A 30 47.12 -5.52 -7.47
C ARG A 30 45.60 -5.33 -7.34
N LYS A 31 45.10 -5.05 -6.14
CA LYS A 31 43.66 -4.94 -5.88
C LYS A 31 43.34 -3.58 -5.25
N LYS A 32 42.09 -3.16 -5.35
CA LYS A 32 41.58 -1.98 -4.64
C LYS A 32 40.87 -2.40 -3.36
N ARG A 33 41.01 -1.62 -2.30
CA ARG A 33 40.49 -1.92 -0.97
C ARG A 33 39.79 -0.71 -0.37
N PRO A 34 38.65 -0.91 0.32
CA PRO A 34 37.90 0.20 0.89
C PRO A 34 38.68 0.82 2.05
N SER A 35 38.88 2.13 1.95
CA SER A 35 39.42 3.01 2.98
C SER A 35 38.28 3.86 3.54
N PHE A 36 38.20 3.97 4.86
CA PHE A 36 37.13 4.69 5.55
C PHE A 36 37.66 6.01 6.10
N SER A 37 36.98 7.12 5.80
CA SER A 37 37.27 8.43 6.38
C SER A 37 36.57 8.64 7.72
N ASP A 38 36.89 9.76 8.36
CA ASP A 38 36.25 10.27 9.57
C ASP A 38 34.73 10.48 9.40
N ARG A 39 34.26 10.79 8.20
CA ARG A 39 32.82 10.95 7.89
C ARG A 39 31.96 9.71 8.17
N CYS A 40 32.57 8.55 8.44
CA CYS A 40 31.85 7.32 8.72
C CYS A 40 31.00 7.46 9.99
N VAL A 41 29.70 7.22 9.84
CA VAL A 41 28.74 7.25 10.97
C VAL A 41 28.40 5.87 11.52
N PHE A 42 29.24 4.87 11.20
CA PHE A 42 29.16 3.50 11.72
C PHE A 42 27.78 2.84 11.56
N CYS A 43 27.08 3.11 10.46
CA CYS A 43 25.74 2.59 10.17
C CYS A 43 25.71 1.11 9.74
N ASN A 44 26.87 0.47 9.56
CA ASN A 44 27.04 -0.93 9.14
C ASN A 44 26.43 -1.31 7.78
N LEU A 45 25.94 -0.35 6.98
CA LEU A 45 25.40 -0.64 5.65
C LEU A 45 26.43 -1.36 4.76
N CYS A 46 27.68 -0.90 4.75
CA CYS A 46 28.76 -1.50 3.97
C CYS A 46 29.05 -2.97 4.35
N SER A 47 28.85 -3.35 5.62
CA SER A 47 28.95 -4.74 6.07
C SER A 47 27.78 -5.57 5.54
N ASN A 48 26.56 -5.03 5.62
CA ASN A 48 25.33 -5.73 5.23
C ASN A 48 25.23 -5.97 3.72
N ILE A 49 25.66 -5.02 2.89
CA ILE A 49 25.57 -5.14 1.42
C ILE A 49 26.76 -5.87 0.79
N CYS A 50 27.83 -6.15 1.56
CA CYS A 50 29.01 -6.78 1.01
C CYS A 50 28.69 -8.23 0.60
N PRO A 51 28.72 -8.57 -0.70
CA PRO A 51 28.28 -9.89 -1.17
C PRO A 51 29.18 -11.03 -0.71
N THR A 52 30.42 -10.71 -0.32
CA THR A 52 31.39 -11.68 0.20
C THR A 52 31.61 -11.57 1.70
N HIS A 53 30.81 -10.75 2.40
CA HIS A 53 30.93 -10.49 3.84
C HIS A 53 32.38 -10.17 4.27
N ALA A 54 33.07 -9.36 3.45
CA ALA A 54 34.45 -8.96 3.68
C ALA A 54 34.60 -7.81 4.68
N ILE A 55 33.51 -7.10 5.03
CA ILE A 55 33.54 -5.98 5.97
C ILE A 55 32.80 -6.39 7.24
N SER A 56 33.47 -6.31 8.39
CA SER A 56 32.90 -6.65 9.68
C SER A 56 31.97 -5.54 10.20
N ALA A 57 30.86 -5.91 10.82
CA ALA A 57 29.98 -4.98 11.50
C ALA A 57 30.69 -4.36 12.72
N PHE A 58 30.53 -3.05 12.90
CA PHE A 58 31.09 -2.30 14.00
C PHE A 58 30.06 -2.12 15.13
N THR A 59 30.47 -2.45 16.35
CA THR A 59 29.60 -2.48 17.55
C THR A 59 30.12 -1.63 18.70
N GLN A 60 31.34 -1.11 18.61
CA GLN A 60 31.95 -0.31 19.67
C GLN A 60 31.40 1.12 19.68
N THR A 61 31.52 1.81 20.81
CA THR A 61 31.17 3.23 20.91
C THR A 61 32.38 4.08 20.56
N VAL A 62 32.19 5.11 19.74
CA VAL A 62 33.25 6.05 19.34
C VAL A 62 33.10 7.33 20.13
N GLU A 63 34.18 7.70 20.83
CA GLU A 63 34.23 8.93 21.61
C GLU A 63 33.99 10.17 20.73
N GLY A 64 33.30 11.18 21.27
CA GLY A 64 32.94 12.40 20.53
C GLY A 64 31.80 12.24 19.52
N THR A 65 31.18 11.06 19.42
CA THR A 65 30.00 10.84 18.60
C THR A 65 28.72 10.81 19.42
N VAL A 66 27.60 11.20 18.80
CA VAL A 66 26.27 11.03 19.37
C VAL A 66 25.62 9.81 18.71
N ARG A 67 25.19 8.85 19.53
CA ARG A 67 24.43 7.70 19.07
C ARG A 67 22.98 8.13 18.79
N CYS A 68 22.55 7.96 17.55
CA CYS A 68 21.21 8.28 17.11
C CYS A 68 20.22 7.21 17.57
N GLU A 69 19.14 7.63 18.22
CA GLU A 69 18.08 6.74 18.69
C GLU A 69 16.82 6.82 17.81
N ALA A 70 16.90 7.44 16.62
CA ALA A 70 15.73 7.61 15.77
C ALA A 70 15.35 6.35 14.95
N CYS A 71 16.20 5.32 14.91
CA CYS A 71 15.92 4.06 14.22
C CYS A 71 16.85 2.90 14.67
N PRO A 72 16.56 1.64 14.28
CA PRO A 72 17.36 0.46 14.68
C PRO A 72 18.82 0.44 14.22
N VAL A 73 19.19 1.26 13.22
CA VAL A 73 20.58 1.36 12.73
C VAL A 73 21.50 1.94 13.80
N ALA A 74 20.97 2.85 14.63
CA ALA A 74 21.69 3.51 15.70
C ALA A 74 23.06 4.10 15.30
N CYS A 75 23.08 4.92 14.24
CA CYS A 75 24.28 5.59 13.73
C CYS A 75 25.01 6.34 14.84
N GLN A 76 26.33 6.39 14.77
CA GLN A 76 27.18 7.18 15.66
C GLN A 76 27.69 8.39 14.89
N ILE A 77 27.13 9.56 15.19
CA ILE A 77 27.25 10.76 14.36
C ILE A 77 28.24 11.74 15.00
N GLN A 78 29.32 12.05 14.29
CA GLN A 78 30.31 13.04 14.72
C GLN A 78 29.78 14.46 14.61
N GLU A 79 30.37 15.38 15.41
CA GLU A 79 30.05 16.81 15.38
C GLU A 79 30.12 17.38 13.95
N GLY A 80 29.09 18.12 13.54
CA GLY A 80 28.98 18.72 12.21
C GLY A 80 28.57 17.76 11.09
N PHE A 81 28.50 16.45 11.33
CA PHE A 81 28.15 15.45 10.33
C PHE A 81 26.68 15.03 10.41
N TYR A 82 26.20 14.51 9.27
CA TYR A 82 24.86 13.96 9.12
C TYR A 82 24.87 12.46 9.38
N GLY A 83 23.82 11.95 10.02
CA GLY A 83 23.58 10.51 10.06
C GLY A 83 23.32 9.93 8.68
N ALA A 84 23.36 8.60 8.57
CA ALA A 84 23.23 7.90 7.29
C ALA A 84 21.93 8.24 6.52
N CYS A 85 20.84 8.58 7.22
CA CYS A 85 19.57 8.97 6.59
C CYS A 85 19.48 10.46 6.24
N GLN A 86 20.51 11.26 6.56
CA GLN A 86 20.57 12.72 6.37
C GLN A 86 19.47 13.52 7.10
N ARG A 87 18.61 12.86 7.89
CA ARG A 87 17.54 13.52 8.68
C ARG A 87 18.04 14.21 9.94
N TYR A 88 19.21 13.83 10.43
CA TYR A 88 19.79 14.34 11.67
C TYR A 88 21.23 14.76 11.45
N VAL A 89 21.59 15.90 12.00
CA VAL A 89 22.95 16.41 12.10
C VAL A 89 23.31 16.54 13.58
N ASN A 90 24.53 16.14 13.96
CA ASN A 90 25.03 16.40 15.31
C ASN A 90 25.57 17.83 15.38
N ARG A 91 25.02 18.65 16.27
CA ARG A 91 25.47 20.02 16.53
C ARG A 91 25.54 20.25 18.04
N GLY A 92 26.73 20.54 18.53
CA GLY A 92 27.00 20.72 19.96
C GLY A 92 26.66 19.47 20.79
N GLY A 93 26.89 18.27 20.24
CA GLY A 93 26.54 17.01 20.91
C GLY A 93 25.04 16.70 20.96
N VAL A 94 24.20 17.41 20.21
CA VAL A 94 22.75 17.19 20.14
C VAL A 94 22.35 16.91 18.70
N LEU A 95 21.51 15.88 18.50
CA LEU A 95 20.95 15.60 17.19
C LEU A 95 19.81 16.57 16.87
N GLN A 96 19.93 17.27 15.75
CA GLN A 96 18.96 18.25 15.26
C GLN A 96 18.50 17.89 13.85
N THR A 97 17.27 18.25 13.49
CA THR A 97 16.80 18.17 12.11
C THR A 97 17.36 19.36 11.32
N PRO A 98 18.02 19.13 10.16
CA PRO A 98 18.66 20.19 9.39
C PRO A 98 17.67 21.03 8.57
N THR A 99 16.45 20.51 8.39
CA THR A 99 15.40 21.10 7.54
C THR A 99 14.29 21.67 8.43
N PRO A 100 13.90 22.94 8.25
CA PRO A 100 12.77 23.50 9.00
C PRO A 100 11.44 22.87 8.54
N LEU A 101 10.45 22.89 9.43
CA LEU A 101 9.08 22.52 9.07
C LEU A 101 8.54 23.45 7.97
N ARG A 102 7.82 22.86 7.01
CA ARG A 102 7.12 23.60 5.94
C ARG A 102 5.65 23.69 6.29
N PHE A 103 5.09 24.89 6.26
CA PHE A 103 3.67 25.13 6.51
C PHE A 103 2.97 25.32 5.17
N PRO A 104 1.92 24.55 4.85
CA PRO A 104 1.18 24.70 3.60
C PRO A 104 0.35 25.99 3.63
N ASP A 105 0.15 26.58 2.45
CA ASP A 105 -0.83 27.65 2.28
C ASP A 105 -2.23 27.12 2.54
N ARG A 106 -3.02 27.89 3.28
CA ARG A 106 -4.43 27.55 3.54
C ARG A 106 -5.31 28.22 2.50
N GLU A 107 -6.20 27.44 1.90
CA GLU A 107 -7.26 28.00 1.07
C GLU A 107 -8.20 28.88 1.88
N THR A 108 -8.82 29.85 1.21
CA THR A 108 -9.88 30.66 1.81
C THR A 108 -11.14 29.80 2.02
N LEU A 109 -11.96 30.17 3.02
CA LEU A 109 -13.24 29.48 3.26
C LEU A 109 -14.13 29.48 2.01
N GLU A 110 -14.09 30.57 1.24
CA GLU A 110 -14.83 30.70 -0.02
C GLU A 110 -14.36 29.68 -1.07
N ALA A 111 -13.05 29.50 -1.25
CA ALA A 111 -12.50 28.49 -2.15
C ALA A 111 -12.86 27.06 -1.70
N MET A 112 -12.82 26.80 -0.39
CA MET A 112 -13.25 25.51 0.18
C MET A 112 -14.74 25.24 -0.08
N LYS A 113 -15.61 26.23 0.15
CA LYS A 113 -17.06 26.13 -0.11
C LYS A 113 -17.32 25.83 -1.58
N ARG A 114 -16.67 26.59 -2.47
CA ARG A 114 -16.78 26.42 -3.93
C ARG A 114 -16.36 25.02 -4.39
N ARG A 115 -15.23 24.49 -3.93
CA ARG A 115 -14.82 23.11 -4.23
C ARG A 115 -15.83 22.09 -3.71
N ALA A 116 -16.34 22.27 -2.48
CA ALA A 116 -17.31 21.36 -1.90
C ALA A 116 -18.59 21.31 -2.74
N ILE A 117 -19.10 22.45 -3.20
CA ILE A 117 -20.27 22.53 -4.08
C ILE A 117 -20.01 21.76 -5.39
N LEU A 118 -18.86 21.98 -6.03
CA LEU A 118 -18.53 21.31 -7.30
C LEU A 118 -18.23 19.81 -7.15
N SER A 119 -17.95 19.33 -5.93
CA SER A 119 -17.64 17.90 -5.69
C SER A 119 -18.85 16.97 -5.79
N VAL A 120 -20.06 17.52 -5.78
CA VAL A 120 -21.31 16.76 -5.91
C VAL A 120 -21.97 17.13 -7.24
N PRO A 121 -22.22 16.17 -8.14
CA PRO A 121 -22.87 16.47 -9.41
C PRO A 121 -24.36 16.79 -9.21
N LEU A 122 -24.90 17.69 -10.03
CA LEU A 122 -26.34 18.02 -10.01
C LEU A 122 -27.22 16.82 -10.37
N VAL A 123 -26.69 15.88 -11.16
CA VAL A 123 -27.33 14.64 -11.58
C VAL A 123 -26.25 13.59 -11.84
N THR A 124 -26.53 12.31 -11.55
CA THR A 124 -25.62 11.21 -11.86
C THR A 124 -25.77 10.74 -13.30
N GLY A 125 -24.71 10.19 -13.89
CA GLY A 125 -24.73 9.58 -15.22
C GLY A 125 -25.38 8.20 -15.29
N VAL A 126 -25.74 7.59 -14.15
CA VAL A 126 -26.40 6.28 -14.11
C VAL A 126 -27.75 6.37 -14.83
N GLY A 127 -27.91 5.62 -15.92
CA GLY A 127 -29.13 5.62 -16.73
C GLY A 127 -29.27 6.81 -17.67
N ALA A 128 -28.22 7.65 -17.81
CA ALA A 128 -28.23 8.78 -18.75
C ALA A 128 -28.16 8.35 -20.22
N GLY A 129 -27.73 7.11 -20.49
CA GLY A 129 -27.38 6.65 -21.83
C GLY A 129 -26.14 7.36 -22.35
N ASN A 130 -25.93 7.26 -23.66
CA ASN A 130 -24.88 7.98 -24.36
C ASN A 130 -25.36 8.52 -25.69
N THR A 131 -24.52 9.33 -26.29
CA THR A 131 -24.70 9.84 -27.64
C THR A 131 -23.55 9.36 -28.50
N TYR A 132 -23.90 8.64 -29.56
CA TYR A 132 -22.99 8.20 -30.61
C TYR A 132 -23.63 8.58 -31.96
N PRO A 133 -22.88 9.12 -32.93
CA PRO A 133 -21.42 9.29 -32.99
C PRO A 133 -20.87 10.43 -32.09
N ASP A 134 -19.56 10.38 -31.82
CA ASP A 134 -18.82 11.20 -30.83
C ASP A 134 -19.02 12.72 -30.90
N PHE A 135 -19.42 13.27 -32.05
CA PHE A 135 -19.62 14.72 -32.20
C PHE A 135 -20.97 15.20 -31.65
N VAL A 136 -21.85 14.30 -31.23
CA VAL A 136 -23.14 14.63 -30.62
C VAL A 136 -22.91 15.03 -29.16
N PRO A 137 -23.51 16.15 -28.69
CA PRO A 137 -23.40 16.54 -27.27
C PRO A 137 -23.84 15.43 -26.33
N ALA A 138 -23.28 15.40 -25.12
CA ALA A 138 -23.68 14.46 -24.07
C ALA A 138 -25.20 14.55 -23.80
N PRO A 139 -25.87 13.43 -23.52
CA PRO A 139 -27.34 13.35 -23.48
C PRO A 139 -27.96 14.26 -22.42
N VAL A 140 -27.24 14.51 -21.33
CA VAL A 140 -27.70 15.33 -20.21
C VAL A 140 -26.62 16.33 -19.84
N GLN A 141 -26.99 17.61 -19.91
CA GLN A 141 -26.21 18.77 -19.50
C GLN A 141 -27.16 19.67 -18.73
N VAL A 142 -26.94 19.81 -17.43
CA VAL A 142 -27.82 20.56 -16.54
C VAL A 142 -27.09 21.69 -15.85
N ARG A 143 -27.83 22.75 -15.58
CA ARG A 143 -27.39 23.94 -14.85
C ARG A 143 -28.33 24.21 -13.68
N GLU A 144 -27.77 24.65 -12.56
CA GLU A 144 -28.49 25.14 -11.39
C GLU A 144 -27.58 26.06 -10.58
N GLU A 145 -28.15 27.09 -9.95
CA GLU A 145 -27.43 27.88 -8.95
C GLU A 145 -27.51 27.17 -7.60
N VAL A 146 -26.34 26.80 -7.04
CA VAL A 146 -26.22 26.13 -5.75
C VAL A 146 -25.40 27.03 -4.84
N GLU A 147 -26.02 27.56 -3.78
CA GLU A 147 -25.31 28.32 -2.75
C GLU A 147 -24.52 29.54 -3.30
N GLY A 148 -25.04 30.17 -4.36
CA GLY A 148 -24.43 31.31 -5.06
C GLY A 148 -23.39 30.93 -6.14
N VAL A 149 -23.18 29.63 -6.37
CA VAL A 149 -22.31 29.11 -7.44
C VAL A 149 -23.17 28.62 -8.59
N ASP A 150 -22.89 29.09 -9.80
CA ASP A 150 -23.58 28.70 -11.02
C ASP A 150 -23.00 27.39 -11.58
N VAL A 151 -23.58 26.26 -11.17
CA VAL A 151 -23.04 24.91 -11.41
C VAL A 151 -23.57 24.33 -12.72
N VAL A 152 -22.69 23.66 -13.46
CA VAL A 152 -23.02 22.83 -14.61
C VAL A 152 -22.51 21.41 -14.38
N THR A 153 -23.36 20.42 -14.63
CA THR A 153 -22.98 19.01 -14.69
C THR A 153 -23.28 18.44 -16.08
N VAL A 154 -22.27 17.86 -16.71
CA VAL A 154 -22.37 17.12 -17.97
C VAL A 154 -22.20 15.64 -17.69
N VAL A 155 -23.16 14.81 -18.12
CA VAL A 155 -23.14 13.37 -17.82
C VAL A 155 -23.29 12.49 -19.06
N THR A 156 -22.61 11.34 -19.06
CA THR A 156 -22.65 10.35 -20.13
C THR A 156 -22.26 8.95 -19.66
N GLU A 157 -22.96 7.92 -20.11
CA GLU A 157 -22.59 6.53 -19.92
C GLU A 157 -21.52 6.12 -20.95
N THR A 158 -20.25 6.19 -20.55
CA THR A 158 -19.12 6.03 -21.46
C THR A 158 -18.70 4.56 -21.59
N PRO A 159 -18.72 3.96 -22.80
CA PRO A 159 -18.07 2.68 -23.05
C PRO A 159 -16.55 2.84 -23.00
N LEU A 160 -15.90 2.16 -22.07
CA LEU A 160 -14.46 2.23 -21.80
C LEU A 160 -13.78 0.88 -22.02
N THR A 161 -13.19 0.69 -23.21
CA THR A 161 -12.30 -0.45 -23.49
C THR A 161 -10.95 -0.29 -22.78
N TYR A 162 -10.49 0.96 -22.61
CA TYR A 162 -9.30 1.31 -21.82
C TYR A 162 -9.69 1.42 -20.34
N SER A 163 -10.09 0.29 -19.75
CA SER A 163 -10.42 0.21 -18.33
C SER A 163 -9.89 -1.06 -17.68
N SER A 164 -9.74 -1.02 -16.36
CA SER A 164 -9.25 -2.11 -15.52
C SER A 164 -9.86 -2.03 -14.12
N ILE A 165 -9.69 -3.09 -13.34
CA ILE A 165 -10.00 -3.11 -11.91
C ILE A 165 -8.75 -3.51 -11.15
N LEU A 166 -8.42 -2.74 -10.11
CA LEU A 166 -7.42 -3.11 -9.12
C LEU A 166 -8.14 -3.64 -7.89
N LEU A 167 -7.95 -4.92 -7.58
CA LEU A 167 -8.44 -5.55 -6.36
C LEU A 167 -7.38 -5.43 -5.26
N LYS A 168 -7.82 -5.04 -4.07
CA LYS A 168 -7.07 -5.12 -2.81
C LYS A 168 -7.74 -6.19 -1.94
N ILE A 169 -6.98 -7.23 -1.59
CA ILE A 169 -7.47 -8.39 -0.85
C ILE A 169 -6.69 -8.42 0.47
N ASP A 170 -7.34 -8.05 1.56
CA ASP A 170 -6.68 -8.08 2.88
C ASP A 170 -6.52 -9.52 3.32
N THR A 171 -5.27 -9.98 3.38
CA THR A 171 -4.93 -11.34 3.80
C THR A 171 -3.40 -11.48 3.96
N ASP A 172 -3.02 -12.18 5.01
CA ASP A 172 -1.66 -12.67 5.22
C ASP A 172 -1.41 -13.99 4.46
N GLN A 173 -2.46 -14.69 4.04
CA GLN A 173 -2.34 -15.92 3.28
C GLN A 173 -1.75 -15.66 1.88
N PRO A 174 -0.84 -16.54 1.39
CA PRO A 174 -0.30 -16.42 0.05
C PRO A 174 -1.40 -16.72 -0.99
N ILE A 175 -1.55 -15.85 -2.00
CA ILE A 175 -2.46 -16.11 -3.13
C ILE A 175 -1.74 -16.58 -4.39
N GLY A 176 -0.42 -16.40 -4.49
CA GLY A 176 0.38 -16.69 -5.66
C GLY A 176 1.52 -15.69 -5.83
N LYS A 177 2.42 -15.95 -6.77
CA LYS A 177 3.57 -15.07 -7.03
C LYS A 177 3.14 -13.83 -7.81
N GLU A 178 3.82 -12.71 -7.59
CA GLU A 178 3.64 -11.52 -8.43
C GLU A 178 3.86 -11.88 -9.91
N GLY A 179 2.99 -11.35 -10.78
CA GLY A 179 2.95 -11.67 -12.21
C GLY A 179 2.18 -12.95 -12.57
N ALA A 180 1.80 -13.79 -11.59
CA ALA A 180 1.05 -15.02 -11.87
C ALA A 180 -0.30 -14.69 -12.55
N PRO A 181 -0.65 -15.36 -13.66
CA PRO A 181 -1.93 -15.18 -14.33
C PRO A 181 -3.12 -15.43 -13.41
N VAL A 182 -4.13 -14.57 -13.49
CA VAL A 182 -5.42 -14.79 -12.84
C VAL A 182 -6.40 -15.30 -13.87
N ILE A 183 -6.99 -16.44 -13.58
CA ILE A 183 -7.83 -17.23 -14.47
C ILE A 183 -9.28 -17.15 -14.04
N TRP A 184 -10.16 -16.90 -15.00
CA TRP A 184 -11.60 -17.05 -14.84
C TRP A 184 -12.17 -17.83 -16.01
N LYS A 185 -12.93 -18.90 -15.74
CA LYS A 185 -13.54 -19.75 -16.77
C LYS A 185 -12.54 -20.17 -17.87
N LYS A 186 -11.36 -20.63 -17.45
CA LYS A 186 -10.24 -21.09 -18.32
C LYS A 186 -9.60 -19.99 -19.20
N LYS A 187 -9.85 -18.71 -18.91
CA LYS A 187 -9.24 -17.58 -19.62
C LYS A 187 -8.48 -16.70 -18.63
N GLN A 188 -7.33 -16.20 -19.07
CA GLN A 188 -6.62 -15.18 -18.31
C GLN A 188 -7.39 -13.86 -18.34
N VAL A 189 -7.68 -13.33 -17.16
CA VAL A 189 -8.43 -12.08 -16.94
C VAL A 189 -7.59 -10.99 -16.27
N GLY A 190 -6.39 -11.35 -15.82
CA GLY A 190 -5.48 -10.43 -15.14
C GLY A 190 -4.22 -11.14 -14.65
N HIS A 191 -3.60 -10.55 -13.64
CA HIS A 191 -2.44 -11.10 -12.94
C HIS A 191 -2.37 -10.59 -11.49
N VAL A 192 -1.69 -11.35 -10.62
CA VAL A 192 -1.27 -10.87 -9.30
C VAL A 192 -0.28 -9.73 -9.51
N THR A 193 -0.49 -8.61 -8.83
CA THR A 193 0.38 -7.43 -8.92
C THR A 193 1.00 -7.10 -7.57
N THR A 194 1.77 -6.01 -7.53
CA THR A 194 2.60 -5.59 -6.39
C THR A 194 1.80 -5.62 -5.10
N GLU A 195 2.26 -6.42 -4.13
CA GLU A 195 1.67 -6.47 -2.80
C GLU A 195 1.78 -5.11 -2.08
N GLN A 196 0.75 -4.75 -1.33
CA GLN A 196 0.79 -3.62 -0.40
C GLN A 196 0.63 -4.13 1.02
N TYR A 197 0.96 -3.29 1.99
CA TYR A 197 1.09 -3.67 3.39
C TYR A 197 -0.11 -4.49 3.92
N GLY A 198 0.05 -5.82 4.06
CA GLY A 198 -1.01 -6.73 4.52
C GLY A 198 -2.10 -7.09 3.50
N SER A 199 -1.97 -6.64 2.25
CA SER A 199 -2.97 -6.83 1.20
C SER A 199 -2.36 -7.38 -0.08
N LYS A 200 -2.86 -8.53 -0.51
CA LYS A 200 -2.55 -9.10 -1.82
C LYS A 200 -3.31 -8.35 -2.90
N MET A 201 -2.68 -8.10 -4.04
CA MET A 201 -3.23 -7.23 -5.07
C MET A 201 -3.41 -7.98 -6.39
N ILE A 202 -4.52 -7.74 -7.09
CA ILE A 202 -4.78 -8.30 -8.43
C ILE A 202 -5.19 -7.18 -9.38
N SER A 203 -4.55 -7.12 -10.55
CA SER A 203 -4.96 -6.27 -11.65
C SER A 203 -5.76 -7.08 -12.68
N LEU A 204 -7.01 -6.72 -12.89
CA LEU A 204 -7.91 -7.31 -13.89
C LEU A 204 -8.19 -6.30 -15.01
N GLY A 205 -8.33 -6.76 -16.25
CA GLY A 205 -8.69 -5.88 -17.36
C GLY A 205 -7.49 -5.27 -18.10
N GLY A 206 -7.71 -4.14 -18.74
CA GLY A 206 -6.72 -3.41 -19.53
C GLY A 206 -6.74 -3.79 -21.02
N ILE A 207 -6.33 -2.83 -21.84
CA ILE A 207 -6.47 -2.89 -23.31
C ILE A 207 -5.83 -4.13 -23.94
N ASN A 208 -4.73 -4.64 -23.37
CA ASN A 208 -4.04 -5.80 -23.92
C ASN A 208 -4.85 -7.09 -23.73
N LEU A 209 -5.53 -7.25 -22.60
CA LEU A 209 -6.44 -8.38 -22.38
C LEU A 209 -7.75 -8.21 -23.15
N MET A 210 -8.24 -6.97 -23.30
CA MET A 210 -9.44 -6.66 -24.09
C MET A 210 -9.29 -6.93 -25.60
N LYS A 211 -8.06 -7.10 -26.09
CA LYS A 211 -7.75 -7.50 -27.48
C LYS A 211 -7.73 -9.01 -27.69
N THR A 212 -7.83 -9.79 -26.63
CA THR A 212 -7.83 -11.26 -26.69
C THR A 212 -9.25 -11.81 -26.86
N ASP A 213 -9.37 -13.13 -27.06
CA ASP A 213 -10.66 -13.82 -27.11
C ASP A 213 -11.37 -13.92 -25.73
N ALA A 214 -10.73 -13.44 -24.65
CA ALA A 214 -11.32 -13.31 -23.33
C ALA A 214 -12.13 -12.01 -23.15
N ASN A 215 -12.14 -11.10 -24.13
CA ASN A 215 -12.64 -9.73 -23.98
C ASN A 215 -14.07 -9.59 -23.42
N VAL A 216 -15.06 -10.29 -23.97
CA VAL A 216 -16.46 -10.26 -23.49
C VAL A 216 -16.56 -10.84 -22.09
N LEU A 217 -15.86 -11.95 -21.85
CA LEU A 217 -15.81 -12.60 -20.54
C LEU A 217 -15.24 -11.63 -19.49
N LEU A 218 -14.06 -11.07 -19.77
CA LEU A 218 -13.37 -10.10 -18.92
C LEU A 218 -14.22 -8.87 -18.64
N THR A 219 -14.87 -8.29 -19.66
CA THR A 219 -15.77 -7.15 -19.50
C THR A 219 -16.90 -7.46 -18.52
N ARG A 220 -17.51 -8.65 -18.64
CA ARG A 220 -18.58 -9.09 -17.74
C ARG A 220 -18.09 -9.32 -16.32
N LEU A 221 -16.86 -9.83 -16.14
CA LEU A 221 -16.24 -9.95 -14.83
C LEU A 221 -16.04 -8.58 -14.20
N MET A 222 -15.51 -7.63 -14.96
CA MET A 222 -15.28 -6.27 -14.47
C MET A 222 -16.59 -5.59 -14.05
N VAL A 223 -17.67 -5.69 -14.84
CA VAL A 223 -18.98 -5.16 -14.46
C VAL A 223 -19.53 -5.82 -13.19
N ARG A 224 -19.40 -7.14 -13.07
CA ARG A 224 -19.79 -7.89 -11.87
C ARG A 224 -19.11 -7.33 -10.63
N ILE A 225 -17.79 -7.16 -10.69
CA ILE A 225 -17.00 -6.62 -9.58
C ILE A 225 -17.38 -5.16 -9.29
N ALA A 226 -17.50 -4.32 -10.32
CA ALA A 226 -17.84 -2.91 -10.20
C ALA A 226 -19.28 -2.69 -9.65
N ASN A 227 -20.14 -3.69 -9.80
CA ASN A 227 -21.46 -3.74 -9.18
C ASN A 227 -21.49 -4.54 -7.86
N LYS A 228 -20.33 -4.81 -7.24
CA LYS A 228 -20.21 -5.47 -5.93
C LYS A 228 -20.85 -6.85 -5.85
N GLU A 229 -20.96 -7.54 -6.99
CA GLU A 229 -21.45 -8.91 -7.05
C GLU A 229 -20.31 -9.90 -6.76
N ARG A 230 -20.66 -11.02 -6.12
CA ARG A 230 -19.72 -12.10 -5.80
C ARG A 230 -19.14 -12.77 -7.06
N PHE A 231 -17.86 -13.08 -7.01
CA PHE A 231 -17.12 -13.70 -8.12
C PHE A 231 -16.04 -14.66 -7.62
N PHE A 232 -15.60 -15.53 -8.52
CA PHE A 232 -14.62 -16.57 -8.25
C PHE A 232 -13.50 -16.47 -9.28
N VAL A 233 -12.25 -16.51 -8.87
CA VAL A 233 -11.07 -16.55 -9.76
C VAL A 233 -10.03 -17.49 -9.19
N GLU A 234 -9.15 -17.99 -10.03
CA GLU A 234 -8.03 -18.86 -9.63
C GLU A 234 -6.72 -18.21 -10.05
N VAL A 235 -5.72 -18.19 -9.17
CA VAL A 235 -4.37 -17.77 -9.51
C VAL A 235 -3.61 -18.98 -10.04
N GLU A 236 -2.96 -18.86 -11.20
CA GLU A 236 -2.17 -19.95 -11.75
C GLU A 236 -1.01 -20.32 -10.82
N GLY A 237 -0.96 -21.60 -10.42
CA GLY A 237 0.01 -22.08 -9.43
C GLY A 237 -0.18 -21.49 -8.03
N GLY A 238 -1.35 -20.89 -7.74
CA GLY A 238 -1.66 -20.19 -6.50
C GLY A 238 -3.03 -20.58 -5.93
N ALA A 239 -3.69 -19.63 -5.28
CA ALA A 239 -4.92 -19.85 -4.54
C ALA A 239 -6.18 -19.76 -5.41
N LYS A 240 -7.23 -20.41 -4.94
CA LYS A 240 -8.61 -20.22 -5.40
C LYS A 240 -9.27 -19.15 -4.54
N LEU A 241 -9.86 -18.15 -5.19
CA LEU A 241 -10.37 -16.96 -4.53
C LEU A 241 -11.87 -16.82 -4.77
N GLU A 242 -12.61 -16.67 -3.68
CA GLU A 242 -14.00 -16.23 -3.69
C GLU A 242 -14.06 -14.84 -3.05
N LEU A 243 -14.49 -13.85 -3.83
CA LEU A 243 -14.32 -12.44 -3.52
C LEU A 243 -15.61 -11.66 -3.77
N GLN A 244 -15.84 -10.62 -2.98
CA GLN A 244 -16.92 -9.66 -3.16
C GLN A 244 -16.51 -8.32 -2.53
N VAL A 245 -16.64 -7.23 -3.27
CA VAL A 245 -16.26 -5.89 -2.79
C VAL A 245 -17.07 -5.52 -1.55
N GLY A 246 -16.39 -5.18 -0.46
CA GLY A 246 -16.98 -4.86 0.85
C GLY A 246 -17.13 -6.07 1.79
N GLU A 247 -16.77 -7.28 1.35
CA GLU A 247 -16.91 -8.50 2.15
C GLU A 247 -15.55 -9.15 2.43
N THR A 248 -15.50 -10.00 3.45
CA THR A 248 -14.30 -10.79 3.79
C THR A 248 -13.92 -11.74 2.65
N PRO A 249 -12.65 -11.71 2.19
CA PRO A 249 -12.20 -12.61 1.13
C PRO A 249 -12.12 -14.06 1.63
N ILE A 250 -12.43 -15.01 0.76
CA ILE A 250 -12.29 -16.45 1.04
C ILE A 250 -11.16 -16.99 0.16
N ILE A 251 -10.11 -17.50 0.79
CA ILE A 251 -8.89 -18.01 0.17
C ILE A 251 -8.86 -19.53 0.36
N ASN A 252 -8.88 -20.30 -0.73
CA ASN A 252 -8.93 -21.76 -0.69
C ASN A 252 -10.07 -22.33 0.20
N GLY A 253 -11.20 -21.64 0.25
CA GLY A 253 -12.36 -22.01 1.08
C GLY A 253 -12.28 -21.55 2.54
N VAL A 254 -11.19 -20.88 2.95
CA VAL A 254 -11.01 -20.34 4.30
C VAL A 254 -11.22 -18.82 4.27
N PRO A 255 -12.18 -18.27 5.04
CA PRO A 255 -12.31 -16.83 5.19
C PRO A 255 -11.01 -16.23 5.78
N ALA A 256 -10.53 -15.13 5.19
CA ALA A 256 -9.42 -14.39 5.77
C ALA A 256 -9.80 -13.84 7.15
N GLY A 257 -8.82 -13.81 8.06
CA GLY A 257 -9.02 -13.36 9.43
C GLY A 257 -9.02 -11.83 9.54
N ARG A 258 -8.02 -11.30 10.24
CA ARG A 258 -7.88 -9.86 10.49
C ARG A 258 -6.77 -9.28 9.63
N MET A 259 -6.92 -8.02 9.27
CA MET A 259 -5.89 -7.20 8.66
C MET A 259 -4.90 -6.73 9.72
N LYS A 260 -3.62 -7.03 9.54
CA LYS A 260 -2.56 -6.59 10.46
C LYS A 260 -2.41 -5.06 10.43
N VAL A 261 -2.32 -4.45 11.61
CA VAL A 261 -2.03 -3.01 11.76
C VAL A 261 -0.56 -2.69 11.49
N ALA A 262 0.33 -3.64 11.80
CA ALA A 262 1.76 -3.47 11.67
C ALA A 262 2.49 -4.79 11.39
N CYS A 263 3.69 -4.72 10.82
CA CYS A 263 4.62 -5.85 10.77
C CYS A 263 5.16 -6.17 12.17
N GLY A 264 5.76 -7.34 12.36
CA GLY A 264 6.17 -7.82 13.69
C GLY A 264 7.09 -6.84 14.43
N ALA A 265 8.06 -6.26 13.71
CA ALA A 265 8.94 -5.25 14.28
C ALA A 265 8.26 -3.90 14.61
N ALA A 266 7.16 -3.56 13.94
CA ALA A 266 6.39 -2.36 14.22
C ALA A 266 5.40 -2.57 15.37
N ILE A 267 4.84 -3.78 15.54
CA ILE A 267 4.05 -4.14 16.73
C ILE A 267 4.87 -3.95 18.00
N MET A 268 6.15 -4.34 17.99
CA MET A 268 7.09 -4.04 19.08
C MET A 268 7.31 -2.55 19.33
N GLY A 269 7.23 -1.74 18.27
CA GLY A 269 7.32 -0.29 18.35
C GLY A 269 6.09 0.35 18.99
N ILE A 270 4.91 -0.14 18.66
CA ILE A 270 3.62 0.37 19.13
C ILE A 270 3.37 -0.05 20.58
N PHE A 271 3.61 -1.31 20.92
CA PHE A 271 3.26 -1.91 22.22
C PHE A 271 4.47 -2.25 23.08
N GLY A 272 5.62 -1.60 22.85
CA GLY A 272 6.86 -1.93 23.55
C GLY A 272 6.77 -1.83 25.07
N GLY A 273 5.95 -0.90 25.59
CA GLY A 273 5.73 -0.74 27.02
C GLY A 273 5.00 -1.94 27.63
N GLU A 274 3.96 -2.42 26.97
CA GLU A 274 3.11 -3.55 27.37
C GLU A 274 3.83 -4.89 27.18
N LEU A 275 4.67 -5.00 26.15
CA LEU A 275 5.51 -6.17 25.90
C LEU A 275 6.61 -6.34 26.95
N LYS A 276 7.05 -5.24 27.58
CA LYS A 276 8.14 -5.27 28.56
C LYS A 276 7.77 -6.14 29.76
N GLY A 277 8.60 -7.15 30.02
CA GLY A 277 8.46 -8.02 31.19
C GLY A 277 7.55 -9.23 31.01
N LEU A 278 6.92 -9.40 29.84
CA LEU A 278 6.11 -10.59 29.55
C LEU A 278 6.97 -11.86 29.40
N ALA A 279 8.18 -11.72 28.86
CA ALA A 279 9.15 -12.80 28.67
C ALA A 279 10.58 -12.23 28.58
N ASP A 280 11.59 -13.10 28.63
CA ASP A 280 13.00 -12.72 28.48
C ASP A 280 13.34 -12.40 27.02
N GLU A 281 12.65 -13.04 26.07
CA GLU A 281 12.63 -12.69 24.65
C GLU A 281 11.21 -12.69 24.10
N ILE A 282 10.96 -11.84 23.10
CA ILE A 282 9.68 -11.81 22.39
C ILE A 282 9.91 -11.84 20.88
N ILE A 283 9.21 -12.75 20.21
CA ILE A 283 9.21 -12.89 18.76
C ILE A 283 7.80 -12.58 18.27
N ILE A 284 7.68 -11.67 17.29
CA ILE A 284 6.39 -11.37 16.65
C ILE A 284 6.51 -11.76 15.18
N LEU A 285 5.85 -12.86 14.82
CA LEU A 285 5.92 -13.47 13.50
C LEU A 285 5.12 -12.68 12.47
N ASP A 286 5.73 -12.51 11.31
CA ASP A 286 5.16 -11.87 10.13
C ASP A 286 5.92 -12.34 8.88
N SER A 287 5.18 -12.65 7.81
CA SER A 287 5.76 -13.06 6.52
C SER A 287 6.70 -12.01 5.95
N ASP A 288 6.39 -10.73 6.19
CA ASP A 288 7.13 -9.62 5.61
C ASP A 288 8.30 -9.25 6.50
N ILE A 289 8.02 -8.86 7.76
CA ILE A 289 9.07 -8.49 8.72
C ILE A 289 8.76 -9.05 10.11
N THR A 290 9.34 -10.20 10.41
CA THR A 290 9.34 -10.78 11.76
C THR A 290 10.19 -9.92 12.69
N GLY A 291 9.65 -9.62 13.87
CA GLY A 291 10.31 -8.84 14.91
C GLY A 291 10.99 -9.74 15.95
N LEU A 292 12.17 -9.33 16.42
CA LEU A 292 12.85 -9.87 17.61
C LEU A 292 13.12 -8.73 18.60
N PHE A 293 12.54 -8.84 19.80
CA PHE A 293 12.35 -7.68 20.67
C PHE A 293 13.65 -7.18 21.29
N SER A 294 14.45 -8.08 21.87
CA SER A 294 15.69 -7.71 22.57
C SER A 294 16.75 -7.08 21.64
N GLU A 295 16.79 -7.49 20.37
CA GLU A 295 17.67 -6.90 19.36
C GLU A 295 17.08 -5.65 18.69
N GLY A 296 15.75 -5.52 18.76
CA GLY A 296 15.02 -4.39 18.19
C GLY A 296 15.37 -3.07 18.86
N HIS A 297 15.09 -1.99 18.15
CA HIS A 297 15.30 -0.64 18.65
C HIS A 297 14.59 -0.39 19.99
N VAL A 298 13.34 -0.82 20.11
CA VAL A 298 12.52 -0.60 21.30
C VAL A 298 12.98 -1.45 22.48
N GLY A 299 13.28 -2.73 22.29
CA GLY A 299 13.82 -3.56 23.38
C GLY A 299 15.12 -2.98 23.93
N ARG A 300 16.05 -2.54 23.06
CA ARG A 300 17.30 -1.87 23.48
C ARG A 300 17.04 -0.58 24.24
N PHE A 301 16.12 0.25 23.77
CA PHE A 301 15.72 1.49 24.45
C PHE A 301 15.15 1.20 25.85
N LEU A 302 14.39 0.11 25.99
CA LEU A 302 13.83 -0.36 27.26
C LEU A 302 14.83 -1.11 28.16
N GLY A 303 16.09 -1.25 27.72
CA GLY A 303 17.18 -1.85 28.47
C GLY A 303 17.32 -3.37 28.32
N LEU A 304 16.63 -4.00 27.36
CA LEU A 304 16.77 -5.43 27.10
C LEU A 304 18.13 -5.73 26.47
N ARG A 305 18.68 -6.90 26.79
CA ARG A 305 19.94 -7.40 26.25
C ARG A 305 19.66 -8.47 25.20
N PRO A 306 20.37 -8.47 24.06
CA PRO A 306 20.25 -9.54 23.06
C PRO A 306 20.46 -10.92 23.67
N THR A 307 19.50 -11.80 23.45
CA THR A 307 19.47 -13.16 24.02
C THR A 307 20.26 -14.17 23.19
N GLY A 308 20.69 -13.79 21.98
CA GLY A 308 21.35 -14.68 21.03
C GLY A 308 20.38 -15.57 20.23
N ILE A 309 19.08 -15.45 20.47
CA ILE A 309 18.02 -16.08 19.65
C ILE A 309 17.93 -15.39 18.29
N ARG A 310 17.65 -16.17 17.25
CA ARG A 310 17.34 -15.69 15.90
C ARG A 310 16.08 -16.38 15.36
N PRO A 311 15.08 -15.60 14.91
CA PRO A 311 13.92 -16.17 14.26
C PRO A 311 14.24 -16.64 12.83
N PRO A 312 13.35 -17.44 12.22
CA PRO A 312 13.42 -17.77 10.80
C PRO A 312 13.47 -16.53 9.91
N GLY A 313 14.18 -16.64 8.79
CA GLY A 313 14.23 -15.62 7.76
C GLY A 313 15.60 -14.96 7.59
N ARG A 314 15.66 -14.00 6.67
CA ARG A 314 16.90 -13.28 6.34
C ARG A 314 17.01 -12.03 7.21
N PHE A 315 18.12 -11.88 7.94
CA PHE A 315 18.42 -10.68 8.69
C PHE A 315 18.32 -9.42 7.81
N ALA A 316 17.55 -8.43 8.27
CA ALA A 316 17.40 -7.15 7.58
C ALA A 316 18.14 -6.04 8.33
N SER A 317 17.84 -5.90 9.61
CA SER A 317 18.45 -4.94 10.54
C SER A 317 18.22 -5.45 11.98
N PRO A 318 18.86 -4.88 13.01
CA PRO A 318 18.68 -5.36 14.38
C PRO A 318 17.20 -5.48 14.79
N GLY A 319 16.81 -6.69 15.19
CA GLY A 319 15.43 -7.04 15.56
C GLY A 319 14.44 -7.17 14.40
N ARG A 320 14.90 -7.19 13.14
CA ARG A 320 14.05 -7.30 11.94
C ARG A 320 14.56 -8.37 10.98
N TYR A 321 13.68 -9.30 10.62
CA TYR A 321 13.98 -10.43 9.75
C TYR A 321 12.93 -10.52 8.65
N PHE A 322 13.37 -10.61 7.40
CA PHE A 322 12.49 -10.88 6.27
C PHE A 322 12.04 -12.33 6.33
N GLY A 323 10.74 -12.54 6.56
CA GLY A 323 10.12 -13.84 6.65
C GLY A 323 9.93 -14.50 5.28
N THR A 324 9.30 -15.67 5.30
CA THR A 324 8.88 -16.39 4.11
C THR A 324 7.37 -16.59 4.18
N PRO A 325 6.58 -16.16 3.16
CA PRO A 325 5.14 -16.39 3.13
C PRO A 325 4.77 -17.88 3.17
N GLY A 326 3.71 -18.22 3.90
CA GLY A 326 3.21 -19.57 4.10
C GLY A 326 1.87 -19.62 4.83
N GLU A 327 1.44 -20.82 5.20
CA GLU A 327 0.14 -21.09 5.85
C GLU A 327 0.22 -21.12 7.40
N GLY A 328 1.34 -20.66 7.95
CA GLY A 328 1.65 -20.64 9.38
C GLY A 328 1.25 -19.34 10.08
N TRP A 329 1.80 -19.13 11.27
CA TRP A 329 1.49 -17.97 12.12
C TRP A 329 1.91 -16.67 11.45
N GLY A 330 1.02 -15.67 11.43
CA GLY A 330 1.27 -14.36 10.79
C GLY A 330 1.58 -14.46 9.29
N GLY A 331 1.02 -15.45 8.60
CA GLY A 331 1.28 -15.73 7.18
C GLY A 331 2.67 -16.28 6.89
N THR A 332 3.42 -16.76 7.90
CA THR A 332 4.77 -17.31 7.72
C THR A 332 4.75 -18.81 7.38
N THR A 333 5.91 -19.45 7.23
CA THR A 333 6.02 -20.91 7.17
C THR A 333 5.98 -21.60 8.55
N VAL A 334 5.97 -20.84 9.65
CA VAL A 334 6.05 -21.34 11.04
C VAL A 334 4.71 -21.92 11.46
N LYS A 335 4.63 -23.24 11.68
CA LYS A 335 3.39 -23.92 12.08
C LYS A 335 3.38 -24.23 13.58
N ASP A 336 4.55 -24.50 14.14
CA ASP A 336 4.75 -24.71 15.58
C ASP A 336 5.53 -23.53 16.17
N PRO A 337 5.13 -22.95 17.32
CA PRO A 337 5.85 -21.84 17.94
C PRO A 337 7.32 -22.15 18.25
N LEU A 338 7.73 -23.40 18.45
CA LEU A 338 9.14 -23.78 18.62
C LEU A 338 9.98 -23.45 17.38
N GLU A 339 9.40 -23.54 16.18
CA GLU A 339 10.09 -23.19 14.93
C GLU A 339 10.37 -21.67 14.83
N ALA A 340 9.73 -20.85 15.65
CA ALA A 340 10.04 -19.42 15.75
C ALA A 340 11.46 -19.16 16.30
N ILE A 341 12.08 -20.15 16.94
CA ILE A 341 13.47 -20.11 17.39
C ILE A 341 14.32 -20.93 16.39
N ALA A 342 14.72 -20.31 15.29
CA ALA A 342 15.46 -21.01 14.23
C ALA A 342 16.91 -21.32 14.60
N GLN A 343 17.58 -20.39 15.29
CA GLN A 343 18.96 -20.54 15.74
C GLN A 343 19.13 -19.81 17.08
N TYR A 344 20.02 -20.30 17.93
CA TYR A 344 20.39 -19.60 19.15
C TYR A 344 21.79 -19.96 19.63
N ASP A 345 22.42 -19.03 20.34
CA ASP A 345 23.71 -19.22 21.00
C ASP A 345 23.49 -19.87 22.39
N ARG A 346 23.78 -21.17 22.52
CA ARG A 346 23.59 -21.92 23.77
C ARG A 346 24.31 -21.31 24.98
N GLN A 347 25.40 -20.57 24.78
CA GLN A 347 26.11 -19.93 25.90
C GLN A 347 25.32 -18.76 26.52
N LYS A 348 24.30 -18.27 25.82
CA LYS A 348 23.44 -17.16 26.27
C LYS A 348 22.07 -17.63 26.75
N ILE A 349 21.78 -18.92 26.68
CA ILE A 349 20.52 -19.51 27.15
C ILE A 349 20.72 -20.04 28.57
N TRP A 350 19.76 -19.79 29.46
CA TRP A 350 19.76 -20.29 30.82
C TRP A 350 18.48 -21.09 31.13
N PRO A 351 18.52 -22.05 32.06
CA PRO A 351 17.33 -22.78 32.48
C PRO A 351 16.25 -21.83 33.03
N GLY A 352 15.01 -22.01 32.58
CA GLY A 352 13.88 -21.15 32.92
C GLY A 352 13.78 -19.87 32.07
N MET A 353 14.64 -19.68 31.06
CA MET A 353 14.50 -18.56 30.12
C MET A 353 13.19 -18.69 29.35
N ARG A 354 12.36 -17.63 29.35
CA ARG A 354 11.06 -17.60 28.69
C ARG A 354 11.08 -16.85 27.37
N VAL A 355 10.43 -17.40 26.37
CA VAL A 355 10.26 -16.79 25.04
C VAL A 355 8.77 -16.72 24.70
N LEU A 356 8.26 -15.52 24.50
CA LEU A 356 6.89 -15.31 24.03
C LEU A 356 6.86 -15.20 22.51
N VAL A 357 6.10 -16.08 21.87
CA VAL A 357 5.85 -16.05 20.43
C VAL A 357 4.43 -15.53 20.20
N LEU A 358 4.32 -14.42 19.46
CA LEU A 358 3.08 -13.81 19.00
C LEU A 358 3.07 -13.73 17.47
N GLU A 359 1.94 -13.34 16.90
CA GLU A 359 1.86 -12.93 15.50
C GLU A 359 1.06 -11.63 15.31
N VAL A 360 1.21 -11.02 14.14
CA VAL A 360 0.78 -9.65 13.84
C VAL A 360 -0.73 -9.39 13.85
N THR A 361 -1.57 -10.42 13.86
CA THR A 361 -3.04 -10.29 13.84
C THR A 361 -3.71 -10.56 15.18
N GLY A 362 -2.97 -11.03 16.19
CA GLY A 362 -3.50 -11.32 17.54
C GLY A 362 -4.41 -12.55 17.62
N GLN A 363 -4.30 -13.47 16.67
CA GLN A 363 -4.97 -14.77 16.65
C GLN A 363 -4.22 -15.81 17.50
N GLN A 364 -2.89 -15.75 17.57
CA GLN A 364 -2.08 -16.81 18.20
C GLN A 364 -1.04 -16.27 19.18
N ALA A 365 -0.83 -17.02 20.27
CA ALA A 365 0.20 -16.77 21.28
C ALA A 365 0.71 -18.09 21.87
N ALA A 366 2.00 -18.17 22.14
CA ALA A 366 2.60 -19.29 22.85
C ALA A 366 3.76 -18.82 23.74
N MET A 367 3.82 -19.38 24.94
CA MET A 367 4.98 -19.23 25.82
C MET A 367 5.86 -20.48 25.74
N LEU A 368 7.15 -20.26 25.59
CA LEU A 368 8.18 -21.29 25.59
C LEU A 368 9.13 -21.07 26.78
N GLU A 369 9.68 -22.14 27.31
CA GLU A 369 10.66 -22.11 28.39
C GLU A 369 11.83 -23.06 28.11
N ALA A 370 13.06 -22.62 28.40
CA ALA A 370 14.26 -23.43 28.27
C ALA A 370 14.44 -24.38 29.47
N ASP A 371 14.73 -25.64 29.20
CA ASP A 371 15.07 -26.64 30.23
C ASP A 371 16.54 -26.53 30.72
N GLU A 372 16.97 -27.47 31.57
CA GLU A 372 18.35 -27.53 32.09
C GLU A 372 19.42 -27.70 31.00
N LYS A 373 19.06 -28.23 29.83
CA LYS A 373 19.95 -28.42 28.68
C LYS A 373 19.92 -27.23 27.72
N GLY A 374 19.06 -26.25 27.98
CA GLY A 374 18.82 -25.08 27.13
C GLY A 374 17.95 -25.39 25.92
N ASP A 375 17.20 -26.50 25.93
CA ASP A 375 16.22 -26.83 24.89
C ASP A 375 14.85 -26.23 25.27
N PHE A 376 14.15 -25.64 24.30
CA PHE A 376 12.88 -24.94 24.54
C PHE A 376 11.68 -25.89 24.44
N HIS A 377 10.74 -25.74 25.36
CA HIS A 377 9.49 -26.48 25.41
C HIS A 377 8.31 -25.54 25.61
N ARG A 378 7.14 -25.93 25.10
CA ARG A 378 5.91 -25.15 25.30
C ARG A 378 5.41 -25.27 26.74
N ILE A 379 5.06 -24.15 27.34
CA ILE A 379 4.40 -24.08 28.64
C ILE A 379 3.02 -23.40 28.51
N PRO A 380 2.12 -23.49 29.51
CA PRO A 380 0.86 -22.76 29.48
C PRO A 380 1.08 -21.26 29.29
N THR A 381 0.39 -20.66 28.31
CA THR A 381 0.49 -19.22 28.04
C THR A 381 -0.09 -18.44 29.23
N PRO A 382 0.69 -17.54 29.88
CA PRO A 382 0.20 -16.73 30.99
C PRO A 382 -0.91 -15.76 30.56
N LYS A 383 -1.75 -15.34 31.52
CA LYS A 383 -2.88 -14.43 31.25
C LYS A 383 -2.44 -13.09 30.67
N GLU A 384 -1.29 -12.60 31.07
CA GLU A 384 -0.71 -11.34 30.61
C GLU A 384 -0.30 -11.43 29.14
N ALA A 385 0.22 -12.58 28.70
CA ALA A 385 0.55 -12.84 27.30
C ALA A 385 -0.71 -12.98 26.44
N GLU A 386 -1.77 -13.61 26.97
CA GLU A 386 -3.08 -13.64 26.30
C GLU A 386 -3.70 -12.24 26.20
N ALA A 387 -3.61 -11.42 27.24
CA ALA A 387 -4.06 -10.03 27.20
C ALA A 387 -3.31 -9.21 26.14
N MET A 388 -2.00 -9.46 25.97
CA MET A 388 -1.21 -8.84 24.90
C MET A 388 -1.67 -9.28 23.52
N ARG A 389 -1.97 -10.58 23.33
CA ARG A 389 -2.55 -11.11 22.09
C ARG A 389 -3.89 -10.43 21.78
N GLU A 390 -4.77 -10.29 22.77
CA GLU A 390 -6.05 -9.60 22.62
C GLU A 390 -5.89 -8.12 22.32
N LEU A 391 -4.90 -7.46 22.91
CA LEU A 391 -4.57 -6.08 22.61
C LEU A 391 -4.19 -5.91 21.13
N ILE A 392 -3.34 -6.80 20.59
CA ILE A 392 -3.00 -6.81 19.15
C ILE A 392 -4.25 -7.05 18.31
N ALA A 393 -5.08 -8.03 18.68
CA ALA A 393 -6.29 -8.36 17.95
C ALA A 393 -7.27 -7.18 17.90
N SER A 394 -7.48 -6.50 19.03
CA SER A 394 -8.38 -5.35 19.15
C SER A 394 -7.95 -4.14 18.31
N ASN A 395 -6.66 -4.06 17.98
CA ASN A 395 -6.07 -3.03 17.11
C ASN A 395 -5.95 -3.48 15.64
N SER A 396 -6.45 -4.67 15.28
CA SER A 396 -6.49 -5.17 13.91
C SER A 396 -7.89 -4.99 13.33
N GLU A 397 -8.03 -4.73 12.03
CA GLU A 397 -9.33 -4.52 11.36
C GLU A 397 -9.84 -5.83 10.72
N PRO A 398 -11.14 -5.98 10.42
CA PRO A 398 -11.62 -7.09 9.60
C PRO A 398 -10.95 -7.10 8.22
N ALA A 399 -10.54 -8.27 7.74
CA ALA A 399 -10.09 -8.40 6.36
C ALA A 399 -11.24 -8.16 5.38
N LEU A 400 -11.02 -7.32 4.36
CA LEU A 400 -12.00 -7.00 3.32
C LEU A 400 -11.41 -7.12 1.92
N THR A 401 -12.28 -7.40 0.95
CA THR A 401 -11.99 -7.20 -0.47
C THR A 401 -12.42 -5.79 -0.86
N SER A 402 -11.51 -5.01 -1.43
CA SER A 402 -11.80 -3.69 -1.99
C SER A 402 -11.45 -3.65 -3.49
N ALA A 403 -12.08 -2.74 -4.23
CA ALA A 403 -11.81 -2.57 -5.66
C ALA A 403 -11.75 -1.10 -6.06
N LEU A 404 -10.79 -0.77 -6.91
CA LEU A 404 -10.77 0.47 -7.66
C LEU A 404 -11.11 0.18 -9.12
N TYR A 405 -12.10 0.87 -9.67
CA TYR A 405 -12.32 0.89 -11.11
C TYR A 405 -11.46 1.98 -11.72
N MET A 406 -10.70 1.64 -12.75
CA MET A 406 -9.79 2.56 -13.44
C MET A 406 -10.20 2.67 -14.90
N GLY A 407 -10.26 3.89 -15.42
CA GLY A 407 -10.71 4.15 -16.79
C GLY A 407 -10.02 5.35 -17.43
N GLY A 408 -9.97 5.36 -18.76
CA GLY A 408 -9.47 6.48 -19.55
C GLY A 408 -10.56 7.06 -20.45
N CYS A 409 -11.00 8.30 -20.17
CA CYS A 409 -11.99 8.97 -21.01
C CYS A 409 -11.40 9.36 -22.37
N GLY A 410 -11.89 8.74 -23.44
CA GLY A 410 -11.46 8.93 -24.83
C GLY A 410 -12.26 9.99 -25.61
N GLY A 411 -12.32 9.84 -26.93
CA GLY A 411 -12.92 10.79 -27.87
C GLY A 411 -14.38 11.15 -27.53
N SER A 412 -15.28 10.16 -27.55
CA SER A 412 -16.71 10.31 -27.27
C SER A 412 -17.02 11.06 -25.98
N ALA A 413 -16.45 10.64 -24.85
CA ALA A 413 -16.67 11.27 -23.55
C ALA A 413 -16.24 12.75 -23.51
N ARG A 414 -15.16 13.08 -24.24
CA ARG A 414 -14.65 14.46 -24.30
C ARG A 414 -15.45 15.31 -25.28
N ALA A 415 -15.74 14.77 -26.46
CA ALA A 415 -16.42 15.46 -27.54
C ALA A 415 -17.90 15.73 -27.21
N GLY A 416 -18.56 14.83 -26.47
CA GLY A 416 -19.89 15.08 -25.91
C GLY A 416 -19.92 16.22 -24.90
N THR A 417 -18.79 16.52 -24.25
CA THR A 417 -18.70 17.57 -23.23
C THR A 417 -18.31 18.92 -23.83
N THR A 418 -17.38 18.95 -24.79
CA THR A 418 -16.86 20.19 -25.38
C THR A 418 -16.42 20.00 -26.83
N ARG A 419 -16.43 21.10 -27.59
CA ARG A 419 -15.79 21.18 -28.92
C ARG A 419 -14.26 21.23 -28.87
N ASN A 420 -13.66 21.48 -27.70
CA ASN A 420 -12.21 21.52 -27.51
C ASN A 420 -11.74 20.55 -26.41
N PRO A 421 -11.49 19.27 -26.76
CA PRO A 421 -11.12 18.22 -25.80
C PRO A 421 -9.86 18.53 -24.94
N ILE A 422 -8.94 19.34 -25.46
CA ILE A 422 -7.71 19.72 -24.73
C ILE A 422 -8.02 20.74 -23.65
N LYS A 423 -8.95 21.68 -23.88
CA LYS A 423 -9.39 22.62 -22.83
C LYS A 423 -10.07 21.88 -21.68
N LEU A 424 -10.94 20.91 -21.97
CA LEU A 424 -11.53 20.02 -20.95
C LEU A 424 -10.44 19.28 -20.16
N THR A 425 -9.52 18.62 -20.86
CA THR A 425 -8.42 17.87 -20.20
C THR A 425 -7.62 18.78 -19.26
N ARG A 426 -7.26 19.99 -19.71
CA ARG A 426 -6.50 20.93 -18.89
C ARG A 426 -7.30 21.45 -17.70
N ALA A 427 -8.59 21.72 -17.86
CA ALA A 427 -9.46 22.19 -16.78
C ALA A 427 -9.66 21.09 -15.71
N VAL A 428 -9.82 19.82 -16.12
CA VAL A 428 -9.80 18.67 -15.19
C VAL A 428 -8.47 18.57 -14.45
N GLN A 429 -7.33 18.65 -15.15
CA GLN A 429 -6.00 18.56 -14.52
C GLN A 429 -5.68 19.74 -13.58
N ARG A 430 -6.31 20.92 -13.80
CA ARG A 430 -6.20 22.07 -12.89
C ARG A 430 -7.20 22.03 -11.72
N GLY A 431 -8.08 21.03 -11.66
CA GLY A 431 -9.11 20.92 -10.62
C GLY A 431 -10.29 21.90 -10.79
N GLU A 432 -10.42 22.56 -11.94
CA GLU A 432 -11.57 23.43 -12.27
C GLU A 432 -12.83 22.61 -12.58
N ILE A 433 -12.64 21.35 -12.97
CA ILE A 433 -13.72 20.39 -13.27
C ILE A 433 -13.52 19.18 -12.37
N GLN A 434 -14.55 18.88 -11.57
CA GLN A 434 -14.60 17.70 -10.73
C GLN A 434 -15.17 16.53 -11.53
N LEU A 435 -14.40 15.45 -11.59
CA LEU A 435 -14.81 14.20 -12.22
C LEU A 435 -15.43 13.29 -11.16
N THR A 436 -16.65 12.84 -11.40
CA THR A 436 -17.26 11.76 -10.62
C THR A 436 -17.63 10.59 -11.53
N VAL A 437 -17.81 9.42 -10.92
CA VAL A 437 -18.40 8.25 -11.57
C VAL A 437 -19.60 7.83 -10.75
N GLY A 438 -20.81 7.85 -11.31
CA GLY A 438 -22.04 7.53 -10.60
C GLY A 438 -22.22 8.36 -9.32
N GLY A 439 -21.73 9.60 -9.31
CA GLY A 439 -21.74 10.50 -8.15
C GLY A 439 -20.64 10.27 -7.11
N VAL A 440 -19.72 9.32 -7.31
CA VAL A 440 -18.56 9.12 -6.44
C VAL A 440 -17.37 9.90 -6.99
N PRO A 441 -16.68 10.74 -6.17
CA PRO A 441 -15.47 11.43 -6.59
C PRO A 441 -14.39 10.49 -7.12
N ALA A 442 -13.87 10.80 -8.30
CA ALA A 442 -12.78 10.08 -8.93
C ALA A 442 -11.45 10.80 -8.71
N TYR A 443 -10.38 10.04 -8.47
CA TYR A 443 -9.02 10.57 -8.49
C TYR A 443 -8.50 10.56 -9.92
N VAL A 444 -8.16 11.74 -10.45
CA VAL A 444 -7.59 11.89 -11.79
C VAL A 444 -6.08 11.69 -11.72
N LEU A 445 -5.56 10.78 -12.55
CA LEU A 445 -4.13 10.53 -12.66
C LEU A 445 -3.42 11.74 -13.31
N PRO A 446 -2.22 12.10 -12.81
CA PRO A 446 -1.47 13.23 -13.35
C PRO A 446 -0.99 12.96 -14.78
N GLY A 447 -0.77 14.04 -15.53
CA GLY A 447 -0.19 13.99 -16.88
C GLY A 447 -1.22 14.19 -17.99
N GLY A 448 -0.95 13.59 -19.16
CA GLY A 448 -1.79 13.76 -20.34
C GLY A 448 -3.08 12.92 -20.30
N GLY A 449 -4.19 13.52 -20.73
CA GLY A 449 -5.49 12.86 -20.82
C GLY A 449 -6.27 12.88 -19.50
N ILE A 450 -7.38 12.13 -19.50
CA ILE A 450 -8.30 12.01 -18.36
C ILE A 450 -8.36 10.53 -18.02
N ASN A 451 -7.34 10.06 -17.29
CA ASN A 451 -7.34 8.74 -16.68
C ASN A 451 -7.70 8.89 -15.22
N PHE A 452 -8.53 8.00 -14.69
CA PHE A 452 -9.05 8.14 -13.34
C PHE A 452 -9.13 6.79 -12.63
N MET A 453 -9.27 6.85 -11.31
CA MET A 453 -9.68 5.74 -10.47
C MET A 453 -10.85 6.16 -9.58
N VAL A 454 -11.78 5.25 -9.35
CA VAL A 454 -12.92 5.46 -8.46
C VAL A 454 -13.09 4.29 -7.51
N ASP A 455 -13.43 4.59 -6.26
CA ASP A 455 -13.71 3.62 -5.20
C ASP A 455 -15.04 2.91 -5.48
N VAL A 456 -14.96 1.63 -5.83
CA VAL A 456 -16.13 0.79 -6.13
C VAL A 456 -17.00 0.57 -4.89
N GLY A 457 -16.41 0.56 -3.69
CA GLY A 457 -17.15 0.36 -2.44
C GLY A 457 -18.25 1.40 -2.25
N LYS A 458 -17.96 2.65 -2.62
CA LYS A 458 -18.88 3.80 -2.54
C LYS A 458 -19.91 3.88 -3.66
N MET A 459 -19.73 3.12 -4.74
CA MET A 459 -20.65 3.12 -5.88
C MET A 459 -22.01 2.51 -5.50
N ARG A 460 -23.10 3.03 -6.07
CA ARG A 460 -24.41 2.39 -5.95
C ARG A 460 -24.43 1.09 -6.73
N TRP A 461 -25.18 0.11 -6.24
CA TRP A 461 -25.38 -1.16 -6.94
C TRP A 461 -25.96 -0.91 -8.33
N ARG A 462 -25.43 -1.62 -9.35
CA ARG A 462 -25.80 -1.48 -10.77
C ARG A 462 -25.55 -0.11 -11.41
N SER A 463 -24.49 0.57 -10.99
CA SER A 463 -24.02 1.78 -11.67
C SER A 463 -23.30 1.48 -13.00
N PHE A 464 -22.72 0.29 -13.15
CA PHE A 464 -21.98 -0.10 -14.35
C PHE A 464 -22.77 -1.07 -15.22
N THR A 465 -22.64 -0.93 -16.53
CA THR A 465 -23.15 -1.90 -17.52
C THR A 465 -22.06 -2.27 -18.52
N TRP A 466 -22.37 -2.99 -19.59
CA TRP A 466 -21.43 -3.28 -20.67
C TRP A 466 -22.14 -3.38 -22.01
N VAL A 467 -21.39 -3.21 -23.09
CA VAL A 467 -21.86 -3.36 -24.47
C VAL A 467 -21.12 -4.47 -25.22
N PRO A 468 -21.73 -5.10 -26.24
CA PRO A 468 -21.12 -6.20 -26.99
C PRO A 468 -19.84 -5.85 -27.76
N VAL A 469 -19.62 -4.55 -28.07
CA VAL A 469 -18.31 -4.04 -28.48
C VAL A 469 -17.48 -3.93 -27.20
N PRO A 470 -16.69 -4.95 -26.83
CA PRO A 470 -16.37 -5.25 -25.43
C PRO A 470 -15.83 -4.03 -24.69
N ALA A 471 -16.67 -3.47 -23.84
CA ALA A 471 -16.38 -2.26 -23.08
C ALA A 471 -17.27 -2.20 -21.85
N VAL A 472 -16.67 -1.85 -20.71
CA VAL A 472 -17.42 -1.49 -19.51
C VAL A 472 -18.02 -0.12 -19.75
N VAL A 473 -19.32 0.01 -19.50
CA VAL A 473 -20.01 1.29 -19.55
C VAL A 473 -19.99 1.90 -18.16
N ALA A 474 -19.28 3.01 -18.02
CA ALA A 474 -19.13 3.75 -16.78
C ALA A 474 -19.93 5.07 -16.84
N PRO A 475 -20.73 5.40 -15.81
CA PRO A 475 -21.47 6.66 -15.74
C PRO A 475 -20.50 7.79 -15.36
N ILE A 476 -20.08 8.60 -16.31
CA ILE A 476 -19.10 9.68 -16.09
C ILE A 476 -19.83 11.02 -15.95
N GLU A 477 -19.44 11.80 -14.94
CA GLU A 477 -19.93 13.17 -14.76
C GLU A 477 -18.77 14.17 -14.66
N TYR A 478 -18.90 15.28 -15.39
CA TYR A 478 -18.03 16.44 -15.27
C TYR A 478 -18.84 17.57 -14.63
N THR A 479 -18.44 18.00 -13.43
CA THR A 479 -19.08 19.11 -12.70
C THR A 479 -18.15 20.29 -12.60
N MET A 480 -18.63 21.47 -12.94
CA MET A 480 -17.85 22.69 -13.04
C MET A 480 -18.75 23.91 -12.92
N GLU A 481 -18.16 25.10 -12.87
CA GLU A 481 -18.95 26.31 -13.05
C GLU A 481 -19.34 26.55 -14.51
N HIS A 482 -20.46 27.24 -14.68
CA HIS A 482 -20.93 27.67 -15.99
C HIS A 482 -19.90 28.50 -16.76
N SER A 483 -19.11 29.34 -16.07
CA SER A 483 -18.00 30.10 -16.68
C SER A 483 -16.94 29.17 -17.30
N THR A 484 -16.46 28.18 -16.54
CA THR A 484 -15.53 27.16 -17.02
C THR A 484 -16.12 26.38 -18.20
N PHE A 485 -17.40 26.00 -18.12
CA PHE A 485 -18.12 25.30 -19.19
C PHE A 485 -18.14 26.11 -20.51
N VAL A 486 -18.40 27.41 -20.40
CA VAL A 486 -18.42 28.37 -21.50
C VAL A 486 -17.03 28.55 -22.11
N GLU A 487 -15.99 28.73 -21.29
CA GLU A 487 -14.60 28.97 -21.71
C GLU A 487 -13.96 27.76 -22.38
N MET A 488 -14.29 26.56 -21.90
CA MET A 488 -13.79 25.32 -22.48
C MET A 488 -14.43 24.99 -23.84
N GLY A 489 -15.53 25.65 -24.21
CA GLY A 489 -16.26 25.40 -25.46
C GLY A 489 -17.36 24.35 -25.33
N GLY A 490 -18.01 24.28 -24.16
CA GLY A 490 -19.15 23.40 -23.90
C GLY A 490 -20.34 23.63 -24.84
N HIS A 491 -21.18 22.61 -25.00
CA HIS A 491 -22.32 22.61 -25.92
C HIS A 491 -23.53 23.36 -25.34
N ARG A 492 -23.47 24.69 -25.35
CA ARG A 492 -24.51 25.56 -24.75
C ARG A 492 -25.93 25.27 -25.26
N GLN A 493 -26.07 24.86 -26.51
CA GLN A 493 -27.36 24.51 -27.12
C GLN A 493 -28.01 23.26 -26.51
N ALA A 494 -27.24 22.42 -25.81
CA ALA A 494 -27.72 21.22 -25.13
C ALA A 494 -27.94 21.43 -23.62
N LEU A 495 -27.57 22.60 -23.08
CA LEU A 495 -27.65 22.92 -21.66
C LEU A 495 -29.09 23.23 -21.27
N ARG A 496 -29.58 22.57 -20.22
CA ARG A 496 -30.96 22.69 -19.70
C ARG A 496 -30.96 23.05 -18.21
N GLN A 497 -32.07 23.57 -17.68
CA GLN A 497 -32.19 23.78 -16.24
C GLN A 497 -32.46 22.43 -15.53
N LEU A 498 -31.89 22.23 -14.34
CA LEU A 498 -32.09 20.97 -13.60
C LEU A 498 -33.57 20.67 -13.33
N LYS A 499 -34.37 21.69 -13.02
CA LYS A 499 -35.82 21.55 -12.78
C LYS A 499 -36.56 20.95 -13.98
N ASP A 500 -36.14 21.29 -15.20
CA ASP A 500 -36.80 20.81 -16.43
C ASP A 500 -36.47 19.33 -16.64
N LEU A 501 -35.24 18.91 -16.33
CA LEU A 501 -34.85 17.49 -16.36
C LEU A 501 -35.61 16.68 -15.31
N LYS A 502 -35.74 17.19 -14.08
CA LYS A 502 -36.52 16.53 -13.01
C LYS A 502 -37.96 16.28 -13.45
N ALA A 503 -38.63 17.30 -13.99
CA ALA A 503 -39.99 17.17 -14.51
C ALA A 503 -40.09 16.15 -15.66
N GLN A 504 -39.10 16.11 -16.56
CA GLN A 504 -39.05 15.14 -17.66
C GLN A 504 -38.91 13.70 -17.14
N GLU A 505 -38.02 13.44 -16.19
CA GLU A 505 -37.83 12.10 -15.63
C GLU A 505 -39.03 11.66 -14.78
N GLU A 506 -39.62 12.55 -13.98
CA GLU A 506 -40.87 12.25 -13.28
C GLU A 506 -41.98 11.82 -14.24
N ALA A 507 -42.17 12.54 -15.35
CA ALA A 507 -43.16 12.20 -16.37
C ALA A 507 -42.88 10.84 -17.04
N LYS A 508 -41.61 10.51 -17.29
CA LYS A 508 -41.18 9.26 -17.93
C LYS A 508 -41.44 8.02 -17.06
N TRP A 509 -41.39 8.17 -15.75
CA TRP A 509 -41.56 7.08 -14.78
C TRP A 509 -42.94 7.07 -14.09
N LYS A 510 -43.76 8.10 -14.30
CA LYS A 510 -45.13 8.15 -13.78
C LYS A 510 -45.97 7.01 -14.36
N GLY A 511 -46.27 6.01 -13.54
CA GLY A 511 -47.10 4.84 -13.89
C GLY A 511 -46.33 3.58 -14.29
N ARG A 512 -45.02 3.49 -14.06
CA ARG A 512 -44.21 2.28 -14.21
C ARG A 512 -43.93 1.55 -12.91
#